data_AF-A0A948QDK8-F1
#
_entry.id   AF-A0A948QDK8-F1
#
_cell.length_a   1.000
_cell.length_b   1.000
_cell.length_c   1.000
_cell.angle_alpha   90.00
_cell.angle_beta   90.00
_cell.angle_gamma   90.00
#
_symmetry.space_group_name_H-M   'P 1'
#
loop_
_entity.id
_entity.type
_entity.pdbx_description
1 polymer ?
#
loop_
_entity_poly.entity_id
_entity_poly.type
_entity_poly.pdbx_seq_one_letter_code
_entity_poly.pdbx_strand_id
1 'polypeptide(L)'
;MFWRKKKIMAAPVEVSPAGTGTAVASMAPVAVAKATPSEIETKGKKVEKLPGPKPIPGILQNHLVKHMGKEPNWVRQLWAVMRPRSGGEKVSDVRIFAEHEASTSNIKVKDYTTLDQNPKLILFEGWVDNETKKVELEEKRTMPKITICTEKEIQQQIGALSEPGSQVFFYLNASPASGGPLGRGAALVELNPKYPEKGQKKYTLTAVYVDGMELTSKGMRMLDSNEPKHVARWIKERHFKASGY
;
A
#
# COMPACT_ATOMS: atom_id res chain seq x y z
N MET A 1 -30.73 54.04 11.72
CA MET A 1 -31.23 53.35 10.52
C MET A 1 -30.81 51.90 10.58
N PHE A 2 -31.80 51.01 10.45
CA PHE A 2 -31.72 49.57 10.69
C PHE A 2 -31.21 48.80 9.47
N TRP A 3 -30.57 47.65 9.72
CA TRP A 3 -30.73 46.30 9.11
C TRP A 3 -29.39 45.53 9.21
N ARG A 4 -29.27 44.23 9.47
CA ARG A 4 -30.08 43.17 10.11
C ARG A 4 -29.11 41.98 10.22
N LYS A 5 -28.92 41.39 11.41
CA LYS A 5 -28.18 40.13 11.60
C LYS A 5 -29.00 38.97 11.01
N LYS A 6 -28.39 38.10 10.19
CA LYS A 6 -28.97 36.80 9.81
C LYS A 6 -28.53 35.74 10.83
N LYS A 7 -29.52 35.21 11.53
CA LYS A 7 -29.49 34.06 12.42
C LYS A 7 -30.07 32.89 11.63
N ILE A 8 -29.37 31.76 11.55
CA ILE A 8 -29.94 30.50 11.05
C ILE A 8 -30.20 29.62 12.27
N MET A 9 -31.48 29.25 12.43
CA MET A 9 -31.99 28.46 13.53
C MET A 9 -31.90 26.98 13.22
N ALA A 10 -31.63 26.20 14.26
CA ALA A 10 -31.81 24.75 14.31
C ALA A 10 -33.30 24.38 14.21
N ALA A 11 -33.58 23.22 13.61
CA ALA A 11 -34.89 22.58 13.65
C ALA A 11 -34.88 21.47 14.74
N PRO A 12 -35.93 21.36 15.57
CA PRO A 12 -36.11 20.25 16.50
C PRO A 12 -37.16 19.23 16.03
N VAL A 13 -36.86 17.96 16.35
CA VAL A 13 -37.72 16.90 16.92
C VAL A 13 -39.11 16.63 16.31
N GLU A 14 -39.32 15.38 15.88
CA GLU A 14 -40.57 14.66 16.17
C GLU A 14 -40.28 13.20 16.57
N VAL A 15 -40.89 12.80 17.67
CA VAL A 15 -40.89 11.48 18.33
C VAL A 15 -42.34 11.02 18.34
N SER A 16 -42.58 9.70 18.22
CA SER A 16 -43.67 8.88 18.84
C SER A 16 -44.36 7.93 17.84
N PRO A 17 -45.14 6.93 18.29
CA PRO A 17 -44.81 5.93 19.31
C PRO A 17 -45.29 4.49 18.92
N ALA A 18 -45.15 3.60 19.91
CA ALA A 18 -45.41 2.16 19.98
C ALA A 18 -46.82 1.62 19.64
N GLY A 19 -46.86 0.29 19.42
CA GLY A 19 -48.00 -0.61 19.67
C GLY A 19 -47.71 -2.02 19.16
N THR A 20 -47.22 -2.98 19.96
CA THR A 20 -47.92 -4.01 20.79
C THR A 20 -48.81 -5.03 20.06
N GLY A 21 -48.57 -6.33 20.34
CA GLY A 21 -49.48 -7.46 20.07
C GLY A 21 -48.75 -8.73 19.63
N THR A 22 -48.06 -9.47 20.51
CA THR A 22 -48.52 -10.65 21.28
C THR A 22 -48.53 -12.00 20.52
N ALA A 23 -47.65 -12.87 21.03
CA ALA A 23 -47.50 -14.33 20.97
C ALA A 23 -48.67 -15.23 20.51
N VAL A 24 -48.34 -16.41 19.93
CA VAL A 24 -48.40 -17.73 20.64
C VAL A 24 -47.81 -18.90 19.82
N ALA A 25 -47.20 -19.83 20.58
CA ALA A 25 -47.14 -21.31 20.42
C ALA A 25 -46.51 -21.92 19.15
N SER A 26 -45.36 -22.60 19.26
CA SER A 26 -45.19 -24.00 19.74
C SER A 26 -45.59 -25.04 18.68
N MET A 27 -44.61 -25.82 18.22
CA MET A 27 -44.61 -27.29 18.17
C MET A 27 -43.49 -27.78 17.23
N ALA A 28 -42.43 -28.34 17.81
CA ALA A 28 -41.76 -29.50 17.22
C ALA A 28 -42.64 -30.73 17.54
N PRO A 29 -42.56 -31.88 16.82
CA PRO A 29 -41.38 -32.75 16.95
C PRO A 29 -41.08 -33.73 15.78
N VAL A 30 -39.99 -34.49 15.99
CA VAL A 30 -39.67 -35.86 15.50
C VAL A 30 -38.93 -36.05 14.16
N ALA A 31 -37.80 -36.75 14.31
CA ALA A 31 -36.89 -37.29 13.30
C ALA A 31 -37.44 -38.54 12.59
N VAL A 32 -36.81 -38.97 11.48
CA VAL A 32 -36.27 -40.33 11.26
C VAL A 32 -35.88 -40.54 9.77
N ALA A 33 -34.65 -41.06 9.61
CA ALA A 33 -34.08 -41.92 8.57
C ALA A 33 -34.02 -41.53 7.06
N LYS A 34 -32.75 -41.40 6.60
CA LYS A 34 -32.04 -42.34 5.72
C LYS A 34 -32.67 -42.68 4.34
N ALA A 35 -32.08 -42.12 3.27
CA ALA A 35 -31.70 -42.86 2.06
C ALA A 35 -30.93 -41.95 1.07
N THR A 36 -29.67 -42.30 0.81
CA THR A 36 -29.00 -42.08 -0.49
C THR A 36 -29.76 -42.78 -1.61
N PRO A 37 -29.70 -42.27 -2.85
CA PRO A 37 -28.89 -42.95 -3.86
C PRO A 37 -28.07 -42.01 -4.78
N SER A 38 -26.83 -42.47 -5.01
CA SER A 38 -26.04 -42.46 -6.24
C SER A 38 -26.21 -41.38 -7.31
N GLU A 39 -25.09 -40.66 -7.51
CA GLU A 39 -24.24 -40.80 -8.71
C GLU A 39 -24.83 -40.34 -10.05
N ILE A 40 -24.59 -39.07 -10.37
CA ILE A 40 -24.21 -38.66 -11.72
C ILE A 40 -23.00 -37.73 -11.57
N GLU A 41 -21.80 -38.29 -11.75
CA GLU A 41 -20.55 -37.55 -11.86
C GLU A 41 -20.53 -36.70 -13.14
N THR A 42 -20.91 -35.43 -13.03
CA THR A 42 -20.46 -34.41 -13.99
C THR A 42 -19.03 -34.03 -13.67
N LYS A 43 -18.09 -34.49 -14.51
CA LYS A 43 -16.67 -34.12 -14.56
C LYS A 43 -16.49 -32.59 -14.54
N GLY A 44 -16.30 -32.03 -13.35
CA GLY A 44 -15.81 -30.68 -13.16
C GLY A 44 -14.34 -30.62 -13.59
N LYS A 45 -14.03 -29.76 -14.57
CA LYS A 45 -12.66 -29.29 -14.85
C LYS A 45 -11.96 -29.01 -13.52
N LYS A 46 -10.93 -29.79 -13.16
CA LYS A 46 -9.98 -29.39 -12.12
C LYS A 46 -9.35 -28.09 -12.60
N VAL A 47 -9.88 -26.96 -12.14
CA VAL A 47 -9.15 -25.70 -12.17
C VAL A 47 -7.97 -25.95 -11.24
N GLU A 48 -6.82 -26.31 -11.81
CA GLU A 48 -5.57 -26.43 -11.08
C GLU A 48 -5.39 -25.11 -10.33
N LYS A 49 -5.60 -25.17 -9.00
CA LYS A 49 -5.44 -24.00 -8.15
C LYS A 49 -3.95 -23.67 -8.17
N LEU A 50 -3.59 -22.69 -8.98
CA LEU A 50 -2.25 -22.13 -8.99
C LEU A 50 -1.90 -21.68 -7.57
N PRO A 51 -0.65 -21.89 -7.13
CA PRO A 51 -0.26 -21.51 -5.79
C PRO A 51 -0.39 -19.99 -5.66
N GLY A 52 -0.98 -19.56 -4.55
CA GLY A 52 -1.12 -18.14 -4.25
C GLY A 52 0.23 -17.48 -3.95
N PRO A 53 0.23 -16.16 -3.71
CA PRO A 53 1.45 -15.43 -3.37
C PRO A 53 2.09 -16.03 -2.11
N LYS A 54 3.40 -16.23 -2.16
CA LYS A 54 4.23 -16.69 -1.05
C LYS A 54 5.40 -15.73 -0.83
N PRO A 55 6.00 -15.70 0.37
CA PRO A 55 7.30 -15.06 0.56
C PRO A 55 8.32 -15.61 -0.43
N ILE A 56 9.21 -14.75 -0.94
CA ILE A 56 10.22 -15.17 -1.92
C ILE A 56 11.06 -16.34 -1.36
N PRO A 57 11.20 -17.46 -2.10
CA PRO A 57 12.13 -18.54 -1.74
C PRO A 57 13.57 -18.05 -1.56
N GLY A 58 14.30 -18.60 -0.58
CA GLY A 58 15.66 -18.15 -0.25
C GLY A 58 16.64 -18.17 -1.43
N ILE A 59 16.47 -19.06 -2.40
CA ILE A 59 17.28 -19.11 -3.62
C ILE A 59 17.12 -17.83 -4.44
N LEU A 60 15.88 -17.38 -4.65
CA LEU A 60 15.57 -16.13 -5.36
C LEU A 60 16.03 -14.91 -4.55
N GLN A 61 15.85 -14.92 -3.23
CA GLN A 61 16.36 -13.84 -2.38
C GLN A 61 17.86 -13.67 -2.53
N ASN A 62 18.60 -14.78 -2.46
CA ASN A 62 20.06 -14.78 -2.63
C ASN A 62 20.46 -14.33 -4.03
N HIS A 63 19.70 -14.70 -5.07
CA HIS A 63 19.97 -14.25 -6.43
C HIS A 63 19.81 -12.73 -6.57
N LEU A 64 18.70 -12.18 -6.06
CA LEU A 64 18.46 -10.73 -6.05
C LEU A 64 19.55 -9.96 -5.30
N VAL A 65 20.02 -10.47 -4.16
CA VAL A 65 21.06 -9.81 -3.37
C VAL A 65 22.45 -9.96 -4.02
N LYS A 66 22.84 -11.17 -4.41
CA LYS A 66 24.22 -11.45 -4.86
C LYS A 66 24.48 -11.06 -6.31
N HIS A 67 23.51 -11.32 -7.20
CA HIS A 67 23.69 -11.10 -8.64
C HIS A 67 23.09 -9.77 -9.11
N MET A 68 21.96 -9.35 -8.51
CA MET A 68 21.31 -8.08 -8.87
C MET A 68 21.59 -6.93 -7.90
N GLY A 69 22.39 -7.17 -6.85
CA GLY A 69 22.84 -6.15 -5.90
C GLY A 69 21.74 -5.52 -5.04
N LYS A 70 20.55 -6.15 -4.96
CA LYS A 70 19.40 -5.58 -4.24
C LYS A 70 19.57 -5.75 -2.72
N GLU A 71 18.98 -4.84 -1.95
CA GLU A 71 19.11 -4.89 -0.49
C GLU A 71 18.39 -6.10 0.16
N PRO A 72 19.05 -6.83 1.08
CA PRO A 72 18.45 -7.98 1.75
C PRO A 72 17.15 -7.69 2.49
N ASN A 73 17.06 -6.52 3.16
CA ASN A 73 15.88 -6.16 3.94
C ASN A 73 14.67 -5.84 3.06
N TRP A 74 14.90 -5.22 1.91
CA TRP A 74 13.85 -4.93 0.93
C TRP A 74 13.37 -6.22 0.26
N VAL A 75 14.29 -7.07 -0.18
CA VAL A 75 13.99 -8.37 -0.80
C VAL A 75 13.13 -9.26 0.10
N ARG A 76 13.32 -9.20 1.42
CA ARG A 76 12.51 -9.95 2.40
C ARG A 76 11.04 -9.52 2.48
N GLN A 77 10.72 -8.30 2.04
CA GLN A 77 9.35 -7.76 2.06
C GLN A 77 8.58 -8.04 0.76
N LEU A 78 9.26 -8.61 -0.24
CA LEU A 78 8.66 -8.93 -1.52
C LEU A 78 7.98 -10.30 -1.48
N TRP A 79 7.04 -10.47 -2.41
CA TRP A 79 6.27 -11.69 -2.58
C TRP A 79 6.49 -12.26 -3.98
N ALA A 80 6.42 -13.58 -4.09
CA ALA A 80 6.53 -14.31 -5.34
C ALA A 80 5.27 -15.11 -5.62
N VAL A 81 4.88 -15.16 -6.90
CA VAL A 81 3.92 -16.13 -7.41
C VAL A 81 4.64 -17.04 -8.39
N MET A 82 4.40 -18.34 -8.26
CA MET A 82 5.07 -19.36 -9.06
C MET A 82 4.04 -20.16 -9.85
N ARG A 83 4.40 -20.59 -11.05
CA ARG A 83 3.58 -21.50 -11.86
C ARG A 83 4.46 -22.62 -12.40
N PRO A 84 4.10 -23.89 -12.21
CA PRO A 84 4.81 -25.00 -12.86
C PRO A 84 4.74 -24.84 -14.39
N ARG A 85 5.87 -25.01 -15.08
CA ARG A 85 5.90 -24.90 -16.54
C ARG A 85 5.44 -26.20 -17.19
N SER A 86 4.54 -26.11 -18.16
CA SER A 86 4.09 -27.26 -18.96
C SER A 86 5.24 -27.73 -19.87
N GLY A 87 6.08 -28.64 -19.37
CA GLY A 87 7.27 -29.14 -20.09
C GLY A 87 8.44 -29.54 -19.19
N GLY A 88 8.40 -29.20 -17.91
CA GLY A 88 9.36 -29.68 -16.92
C GLY A 88 8.77 -29.61 -15.53
N GLU A 89 8.55 -30.76 -14.90
CA GLU A 89 7.92 -30.88 -13.57
C GLU A 89 8.65 -30.07 -12.47
N LYS A 90 9.88 -29.64 -12.76
CA LYS A 90 10.80 -29.06 -11.79
C LYS A 90 11.23 -27.63 -12.14
N VAL A 91 10.78 -27.10 -13.28
CA VAL A 91 10.97 -25.71 -13.68
C VAL A 91 9.68 -24.94 -13.43
N SER A 92 9.79 -23.87 -12.65
CA SER A 92 8.66 -23.00 -12.32
C SER A 92 8.92 -21.60 -12.84
N ASP A 93 7.95 -21.03 -13.54
CA ASP A 93 7.94 -19.61 -13.86
C ASP A 93 7.68 -18.83 -12.56
N VAL A 94 8.38 -17.71 -12.37
CA VAL A 94 8.26 -16.88 -11.18
C VAL A 94 8.03 -15.42 -11.55
N ARG A 95 7.15 -14.78 -10.79
CA ARG A 95 6.97 -13.32 -10.79
C ARG A 95 7.05 -12.78 -9.39
N ILE A 96 7.74 -11.67 -9.24
CA ILE A 96 8.00 -11.02 -7.96
C ILE A 96 7.33 -9.66 -7.96
N PHE A 97 6.61 -9.36 -6.89
CA PHE A 97 5.89 -8.12 -6.69
C PHE A 97 5.97 -7.64 -5.24
N ALA A 98 5.63 -6.37 -5.02
CA ALA A 98 5.48 -5.80 -3.69
C ALA A 98 4.00 -5.82 -3.26
N GLU A 99 3.68 -6.51 -2.17
CA GLU A 99 2.30 -6.62 -1.67
C GLU A 99 1.67 -5.27 -1.32
N HIS A 100 2.47 -4.32 -0.83
CA HIS A 100 1.99 -2.98 -0.49
C HIS A 100 1.58 -2.18 -1.73
N GLU A 101 2.27 -2.35 -2.87
CA GLU A 101 1.89 -1.68 -4.12
C GLU A 101 0.55 -2.23 -4.62
N ALA A 102 0.42 -3.57 -4.64
CA ALA A 102 -0.82 -4.23 -5.01
C ALA A 102 -1.99 -3.76 -4.12
N SER A 103 -1.77 -3.71 -2.81
CA SER A 103 -2.78 -3.25 -1.84
C SER A 103 -3.15 -1.77 -2.05
N THR A 104 -2.18 -0.91 -2.37
CA THR A 104 -2.41 0.52 -2.63
C THR A 104 -3.24 0.70 -3.91
N SER A 105 -3.01 -0.12 -4.92
CA SER A 105 -3.82 -0.16 -6.14
C SER A 105 -5.18 -0.88 -5.97
N ASN A 106 -5.55 -1.30 -4.75
CA ASN A 106 -6.74 -2.11 -4.43
C ASN A 106 -6.79 -3.45 -5.19
N ILE A 107 -5.64 -3.99 -5.56
CA ILE A 107 -5.49 -5.26 -6.26
C ILE A 107 -5.08 -6.34 -5.26
N LYS A 108 -5.94 -7.34 -5.08
CA LYS A 108 -5.59 -8.53 -4.29
C LYS A 108 -4.99 -9.59 -5.20
N VAL A 109 -3.67 -9.77 -5.16
CA VAL A 109 -2.97 -10.80 -5.93
C VAL A 109 -3.36 -12.18 -5.42
N LYS A 110 -4.07 -12.96 -6.24
CA LYS A 110 -4.50 -14.32 -5.88
C LYS A 110 -3.56 -15.38 -6.45
N ASP A 111 -3.08 -15.16 -7.66
CA ASP A 111 -2.38 -16.15 -8.47
C ASP A 111 -1.57 -15.48 -9.58
N TYR A 112 -0.92 -16.31 -10.41
CA TYR A 112 -0.03 -15.86 -11.48
C TYR A 112 -0.79 -15.03 -12.53
N THR A 113 -2.07 -15.35 -12.78
CA THR A 113 -2.91 -14.66 -13.76
C THR A 113 -3.36 -13.28 -13.30
N THR A 114 -3.46 -13.05 -11.98
CA THR A 114 -3.73 -11.70 -11.44
C THR A 114 -2.61 -10.71 -11.84
N LEU A 115 -1.36 -11.19 -11.91
CA LEU A 115 -0.22 -10.39 -12.36
C LEU A 115 -0.17 -10.24 -13.88
N ASP A 116 -0.70 -11.20 -14.66
CA ASP A 116 -0.87 -11.03 -16.13
C ASP A 116 -1.78 -9.85 -16.46
N GLN A 117 -2.84 -9.67 -15.67
CA GLN A 117 -3.77 -8.55 -15.82
C GLN A 117 -3.17 -7.22 -15.35
N ASN A 118 -2.16 -7.26 -14.49
CA ASN A 118 -1.57 -6.09 -13.84
C ASN A 118 -0.03 -6.10 -13.96
N PRO A 119 0.53 -6.04 -15.19
CA PRO A 119 1.97 -6.17 -15.39
C PRO A 119 2.77 -5.05 -14.73
N LYS A 120 2.15 -3.91 -14.42
CA LYS A 120 2.75 -2.77 -13.71
C LYS A 120 3.22 -3.10 -12.29
N LEU A 121 2.64 -4.14 -11.67
CA LEU A 121 3.00 -4.61 -10.33
C LEU A 121 4.20 -5.56 -10.32
N ILE A 122 4.61 -6.06 -11.49
CA ILE A 122 5.71 -7.01 -11.61
C ILE A 122 7.03 -6.23 -11.53
N LEU A 123 7.82 -6.52 -10.51
CA LEU A 123 9.16 -5.96 -10.33
C LEU A 123 10.18 -6.81 -11.10
N PHE A 124 10.09 -8.12 -10.91
CA PHE A 124 10.94 -9.10 -11.58
C PHE A 124 10.11 -10.25 -12.12
N GLU A 125 10.53 -10.81 -13.25
CA GLU A 125 9.98 -12.05 -13.78
C GLU A 125 11.08 -12.97 -14.29
N GLY A 126 10.79 -14.26 -14.36
CA GLY A 126 11.71 -15.23 -14.93
C GLY A 126 11.34 -16.65 -14.52
N TRP A 127 12.33 -17.50 -14.30
CA TRP A 127 12.12 -18.91 -13.99
C TRP A 127 13.15 -19.43 -12.99
N VAL A 128 12.76 -20.47 -12.26
CA VAL A 128 13.63 -21.23 -11.35
C VAL A 128 13.53 -22.71 -11.64
N ASP A 129 14.68 -23.36 -11.73
CA ASP A 129 14.79 -24.81 -11.71
C ASP A 129 15.08 -25.27 -10.29
N ASN A 130 14.14 -26.03 -9.71
CA ASN A 130 14.23 -26.48 -8.33
C ASN A 130 15.28 -27.59 -8.13
N GLU A 131 15.69 -28.31 -9.18
CA GLU A 131 16.73 -29.34 -9.08
C GLU A 131 18.12 -28.74 -9.10
N THR A 132 18.39 -27.97 -10.17
CA THR A 132 19.72 -27.42 -10.42
C THR A 132 19.95 -26.14 -9.61
N LYS A 133 18.91 -25.62 -8.95
CA LYS A 133 18.89 -24.33 -8.23
C LYS A 133 19.28 -23.16 -9.12
N LYS A 134 19.11 -23.31 -10.44
CA LYS A 134 19.34 -22.23 -11.40
C LYS A 134 18.16 -21.27 -11.38
N VAL A 135 18.48 -19.99 -11.45
CA VAL A 135 17.52 -18.89 -11.42
C VAL A 135 17.92 -17.93 -12.53
N GLU A 136 16.93 -17.55 -13.32
CA GLU A 136 17.04 -16.44 -14.27
C GLU A 136 15.90 -15.47 -13.94
N LEU A 137 16.25 -14.23 -13.62
CA LEU A 137 15.30 -13.15 -13.33
C LEU A 137 15.66 -11.92 -14.15
N GLU A 138 14.66 -11.34 -14.79
CA GLU A 138 14.71 -10.07 -15.48
C GLU A 138 14.00 -9.00 -14.64
N GLU A 139 14.62 -7.82 -14.54
CA GLU A 139 13.98 -6.64 -13.93
C GLU A 139 13.06 -5.98 -14.96
N LYS A 140 11.74 -6.05 -14.73
CA LYS A 140 10.75 -5.41 -15.62
C LYS A 140 10.46 -3.98 -15.23
N ARG A 141 10.60 -3.68 -13.94
CA ARG A 141 10.40 -2.33 -13.42
C ARG A 141 11.56 -1.96 -12.53
N THR A 142 12.40 -1.07 -13.05
CA THR A 142 13.47 -0.46 -12.26
C THR A 142 12.85 0.49 -11.24
N MET A 143 13.03 0.18 -9.97
CA MET A 143 12.73 1.12 -8.90
C MET A 143 13.86 2.14 -8.86
N PRO A 144 13.58 3.44 -9.05
CA PRO A 144 14.65 4.42 -9.02
C PRO A 144 15.16 4.54 -7.58
N LYS A 145 16.48 4.66 -7.49
CA LYS A 145 17.19 4.79 -6.23
C LYS A 145 16.75 6.07 -5.52
N ILE A 146 16.07 5.93 -4.40
CA ILE A 146 15.70 7.10 -3.59
C ILE A 146 16.95 7.61 -2.89
N THR A 147 17.21 8.90 -3.04
CA THR A 147 18.23 9.58 -2.25
C THR A 147 17.68 9.87 -0.86
N ILE A 148 18.28 9.25 0.15
CA ILE A 148 17.93 9.50 1.55
C ILE A 148 18.65 10.78 1.99
N CYS A 149 17.88 11.79 2.39
CA CYS A 149 18.41 13.07 2.83
C CYS A 149 18.83 13.05 4.32
N THR A 150 19.85 13.83 4.64
CA THR A 150 20.23 14.19 6.02
C THR A 150 19.25 15.19 6.62
N GLU A 151 19.19 15.30 7.94
CA GLU A 151 18.34 16.32 8.61
C GLU A 151 18.66 17.74 8.10
N LYS A 152 19.95 18.02 7.89
CA LYS A 152 20.43 19.32 7.40
C LYS A 152 19.94 19.62 5.98
N GLU A 153 20.00 18.63 5.09
CA GLU A 153 19.49 18.78 3.71
C GLU A 153 17.98 18.96 3.68
N ILE A 154 17.24 18.18 4.48
CA ILE A 154 15.78 18.33 4.62
C ILE A 154 15.45 19.74 5.13
N GLN A 155 16.15 20.19 6.17
CA GLN A 155 15.96 21.53 6.73
C GLN A 155 16.26 22.62 5.69
N GLN A 156 17.32 22.48 4.91
CA GLN A 156 17.69 23.44 3.88
C GLN A 156 16.63 23.51 2.77
N GLN A 157 16.13 22.37 2.29
CA GLN A 157 15.08 22.33 1.28
C GLN A 157 13.77 22.96 1.77
N ILE A 158 13.36 22.67 3.02
CA ILE A 158 12.16 23.28 3.62
C ILE A 158 12.35 24.80 3.80
N GLY A 159 13.52 25.23 4.27
CA GLY A 159 13.82 26.65 4.47
C GLY A 159 13.89 27.45 3.16
N ALA A 160 14.25 26.80 2.06
CA ALA A 160 14.28 27.38 0.72
C ALA A 160 12.89 27.66 0.13
N LEU A 161 11.82 27.07 0.68
CA LEU A 161 10.44 27.40 0.29
C LEU A 161 10.18 28.88 0.61
N SER A 162 9.93 29.67 -0.43
CA SER A 162 9.80 31.13 -0.32
C SER A 162 8.44 31.63 -0.78
N GLU A 163 7.80 30.96 -1.75
CA GLU A 163 6.50 31.37 -2.28
C GLU A 163 5.35 30.67 -1.54
N PRO A 164 4.27 31.38 -1.16
CA PRO A 164 3.10 30.77 -0.56
C PRO A 164 2.53 29.66 -1.45
N GLY A 165 2.27 28.48 -0.87
CA GLY A 165 1.84 27.29 -1.61
C GLY A 165 2.98 26.48 -2.24
N SER A 166 4.26 26.89 -2.07
CA SER A 166 5.40 26.06 -2.45
C SER A 166 5.42 24.75 -1.65
N GLN A 167 5.80 23.67 -2.32
CA GLN A 167 5.80 22.33 -1.74
C GLN A 167 7.13 21.61 -1.97
N VAL A 168 7.53 20.79 -1.01
CA VAL A 168 8.61 19.81 -1.15
C VAL A 168 8.17 18.50 -0.51
N PHE A 169 8.65 17.36 -1.01
CA PHE A 169 8.30 16.07 -0.43
C PHE A 169 9.49 15.16 -0.21
N PHE A 170 9.34 14.23 0.74
CA PHE A 170 10.35 13.24 1.12
C PHE A 170 9.70 11.87 1.31
N TYR A 171 10.22 10.83 0.65
CA TYR A 171 9.72 9.46 0.86
C TYR A 171 9.99 8.98 2.28
N LEU A 172 9.00 8.38 2.93
CA LEU A 172 9.15 7.92 4.31
C LEU A 172 9.39 6.42 4.35
N ASN A 173 10.11 5.94 5.37
CA ASN A 173 10.20 4.51 5.70
C ASN A 173 9.15 4.11 6.76
N ALA A 174 8.64 5.10 7.49
CA ALA A 174 7.56 4.93 8.45
C ALA A 174 6.56 6.08 8.33
N SER A 175 5.40 5.81 7.73
CA SER A 175 4.31 6.78 7.59
C SER A 175 2.97 6.11 7.87
N PRO A 176 1.99 6.86 8.39
CA PRO A 176 0.59 6.43 8.38
C PRO A 176 -0.01 6.37 6.95
N ALA A 177 0.65 7.00 5.96
CA ALA A 177 0.29 6.86 4.55
C ALA A 177 1.06 5.69 3.90
N SER A 178 0.51 5.15 2.81
CA SER A 178 1.07 3.99 2.10
C SER A 178 1.46 4.33 0.67
N GLY A 179 2.27 3.45 0.09
CA GLY A 179 2.64 3.49 -1.33
C GLY A 179 4.00 4.12 -1.61
N GLY A 180 4.28 4.41 -2.87
CA GLY A 180 5.57 4.90 -3.32
C GLY A 180 6.66 3.83 -3.30
N PRO A 181 7.90 4.19 -3.66
CA PRO A 181 9.01 3.25 -3.80
C PRO A 181 9.44 2.52 -2.53
N LEU A 182 9.09 3.07 -1.35
CA LEU A 182 9.30 2.41 -0.05
C LEU A 182 8.03 1.73 0.49
N GLY A 183 6.88 1.86 -0.19
CA GLY A 183 5.60 1.33 0.28
C GLY A 183 4.99 2.05 1.48
N ARG A 184 5.55 3.20 1.86
CA ARG A 184 5.29 3.92 3.10
C ARG A 184 5.01 5.41 2.86
N GLY A 185 4.52 5.76 1.67
CA GLY A 185 4.10 7.11 1.30
C GLY A 185 5.23 8.14 1.34
N ALA A 186 4.84 9.41 1.43
CA ALA A 186 5.76 10.54 1.53
C ALA A 186 5.27 11.58 2.55
N ALA A 187 6.20 12.37 3.06
CA ALA A 187 5.94 13.61 3.77
C ALA A 187 5.89 14.74 2.74
N LEU A 188 4.74 15.38 2.57
CA LEU A 188 4.57 16.62 1.83
C LEU A 188 4.65 17.80 2.80
N VAL A 189 5.59 18.71 2.57
CA VAL A 189 5.73 19.96 3.31
C VAL A 189 5.27 21.09 2.42
N GLU A 190 4.26 21.82 2.86
CA GLU A 190 3.72 22.98 2.17
C GLU A 190 3.94 24.25 3.00
N LEU A 191 4.38 25.34 2.35
CA LEU A 191 4.37 26.66 2.96
C LEU A 191 2.95 27.22 2.89
N ASN A 192 2.33 27.45 4.06
CA ASN A 192 0.91 27.78 4.15
C ASN A 192 0.54 29.04 3.32
N PRO A 193 -0.39 28.93 2.35
CA PRO A 193 -0.75 30.03 1.46
C PRO A 193 -1.60 31.13 2.12
N LYS A 194 -2.33 30.82 3.21
CA LYS A 194 -3.22 31.77 3.92
C LYS A 194 -2.50 32.61 4.96
N TYR A 195 -1.25 32.93 4.69
CA TYR A 195 -0.30 33.55 5.60
C TYR A 195 -0.77 34.92 6.11
N PRO A 196 -1.13 35.09 7.40
CA PRO A 196 -1.77 36.32 7.86
C PRO A 196 -0.86 37.28 8.65
N GLU A 197 0.37 36.92 9.07
CA GLU A 197 1.10 37.73 10.05
C GLU A 197 2.61 37.86 9.77
N LYS A 198 3.08 39.11 9.79
CA LYS A 198 4.47 39.61 9.83
C LYS A 198 5.57 38.53 9.89
N GLY A 199 6.01 38.05 8.72
CA GLY A 199 7.34 37.47 8.49
C GLY A 199 7.66 36.08 9.06
N GLN A 200 6.73 35.37 9.71
CA GLN A 200 7.01 34.04 10.29
C GLN A 200 6.52 32.88 9.41
N LYS A 201 7.44 32.17 8.73
CA LYS A 201 7.12 31.07 7.82
C LYS A 201 6.37 29.97 8.58
N LYS A 202 5.18 29.55 8.12
CA LYS A 202 4.43 28.44 8.69
C LYS A 202 4.33 27.29 7.70
N TYR A 203 4.90 26.15 8.07
CA TYR A 203 4.91 24.93 7.28
C TYR A 203 3.81 23.99 7.79
N THR A 204 3.08 23.39 6.86
CA THR A 204 2.16 22.29 7.13
C THR A 204 2.76 21.02 6.57
N LEU A 205 2.87 20.02 7.44
CA LEU A 205 3.38 18.69 7.09
C LEU A 205 2.21 17.72 6.97
N THR A 206 2.11 17.07 5.82
CA THR A 206 1.07 16.10 5.49
C THR A 206 1.72 14.78 5.07
N ALA A 207 1.32 13.68 5.69
CA ALA A 207 1.66 12.35 5.20
C ALA A 207 0.73 12.01 4.03
N VAL A 208 1.28 11.88 2.83
CA VAL A 208 0.53 11.64 1.59
C VAL A 208 0.77 10.23 1.07
N TYR A 209 -0.27 9.64 0.48
CA TYR A 209 -0.12 8.38 -0.24
C TYR A 209 0.59 8.66 -1.56
N VAL A 210 1.39 7.69 -2.02
CA VAL A 210 2.14 7.79 -3.27
C VAL A 210 1.74 6.62 -4.17
N ASP A 211 1.36 6.90 -5.41
CA ASP A 211 1.15 5.86 -6.41
C ASP A 211 2.35 5.84 -7.36
N GLY A 212 3.14 4.75 -7.33
CA GLY A 212 4.42 4.67 -8.01
C GLY A 212 5.39 5.77 -7.53
N MET A 213 5.42 6.90 -8.21
CA MET A 213 6.25 8.08 -7.89
C MET A 213 5.47 9.39 -7.74
N GLU A 214 4.15 9.34 -7.92
CA GLU A 214 3.32 10.52 -7.89
C GLU A 214 2.62 10.65 -6.55
N LEU A 215 2.63 11.87 -6.01
CA LEU A 215 1.88 12.18 -4.79
C LEU A 215 0.39 12.17 -5.10
N THR A 216 -0.38 11.48 -4.28
CA THR A 216 -1.84 11.55 -4.36
C THR A 216 -2.36 12.74 -3.54
N SER A 217 -3.54 13.24 -3.91
CA SER A 217 -4.23 14.31 -3.15
C SER A 217 -4.77 13.86 -1.78
N LYS A 218 -4.69 12.57 -1.47
CA LYS A 218 -5.11 12.02 -0.18
C LYS A 218 -3.93 12.05 0.80
N GLY A 219 -4.12 12.71 1.93
CA GLY A 219 -3.12 12.75 2.98
C GLY A 219 -3.69 13.02 4.35
N MET A 220 -2.91 12.68 5.37
CA MET A 220 -3.20 12.97 6.76
C MET A 220 -2.27 14.08 7.24
N ARG A 221 -2.85 15.18 7.71
CA ARG A 221 -2.08 16.27 8.30
C ARG A 221 -1.40 15.78 9.58
N MET A 222 -0.08 15.97 9.66
CA MET A 222 0.73 15.45 10.76
C MET A 222 1.03 16.53 11.79
N LEU A 223 1.54 17.68 11.34
CA LEU A 223 1.87 18.81 12.21
C LEU A 223 1.89 20.12 11.44
N ASP A 224 1.84 21.21 12.17
CA ASP A 224 2.25 22.53 11.70
C ASP A 224 3.41 23.02 12.54
N SER A 225 4.36 23.70 11.90
CA SER A 225 5.43 24.37 12.62
C SER A 225 5.88 25.61 11.88
N ASN A 226 6.33 26.61 12.62
CA ASN A 226 7.03 27.77 12.08
C ASN A 226 8.55 27.55 11.96
N GLU A 227 9.06 26.45 12.51
CA GLU A 227 10.48 26.13 12.53
C GLU A 227 10.81 25.01 11.52
N PRO A 228 11.61 25.28 10.47
CA PRO A 228 11.95 24.26 9.49
C PRO A 228 12.74 23.10 10.13
N LYS A 229 13.49 23.37 11.20
CA LYS A 229 14.23 22.37 11.97
C LYS A 229 13.31 21.35 12.63
N HIS A 230 12.16 21.78 13.16
CA HIS A 230 11.22 20.89 13.81
C HIS A 230 10.57 19.94 12.79
N VAL A 231 10.17 20.47 11.63
CA VAL A 231 9.65 19.67 10.51
C VAL A 231 10.72 18.69 10.00
N ALA A 232 11.95 19.17 9.80
CA ALA A 232 13.06 18.36 9.32
C ALA A 232 13.39 17.20 10.25
N ARG A 233 13.40 17.44 11.57
CA ARG A 233 13.60 16.38 12.58
C ARG A 233 12.50 15.32 12.50
N TRP A 234 11.23 15.75 12.44
CA TRP A 234 10.11 14.82 12.34
C TRP A 234 10.23 13.91 11.11
N ILE A 235 10.59 14.52 9.96
CA ILE A 235 10.82 13.78 8.71
C ILE A 235 12.00 12.85 8.91
N LYS A 236 13.13 13.33 9.43
CA LYS A 236 14.35 12.53 9.60
C LYS A 236 14.13 11.27 10.42
N GLU A 237 13.39 11.38 11.53
CA GLU A 237 13.02 10.23 12.39
C GLU A 237 12.26 9.14 11.62
N ARG A 238 11.53 9.51 10.56
CA ARG A 238 10.66 8.64 9.75
C ARG A 238 11.22 8.35 8.36
N HIS A 239 12.22 9.10 7.94
CA HIS A 239 12.91 9.02 6.65
C HIS A 239 14.05 7.98 6.69
N PHE A 240 14.48 7.50 7.87
CA PHE A 240 15.71 6.71 7.99
C PHE A 240 15.50 5.24 8.40
N LYS A 241 15.97 4.33 7.55
CA LYS A 241 17.26 3.64 7.74
C LYS A 241 17.94 3.59 6.37
N ALA A 242 19.26 3.77 6.32
CA ALA A 242 20.05 3.44 5.15
C ALA A 242 20.00 1.92 4.92
N SER A 243 18.93 1.45 4.29
CA SER A 243 19.04 0.31 3.40
C SER A 243 19.15 0.92 2.02
N GLY A 244 20.24 0.63 1.31
CA GLY A 244 20.46 1.09 -0.05
C GLY A 244 19.33 0.66 -0.99
N TYR A 245 19.50 0.97 -2.26
CA TYR A 245 18.80 0.29 -3.33
C TYR A 245 19.85 -0.38 -4.18
#